data_AF-A0A7X6VS52-F1
#
_entry.id   AF-A0A7X6VS52-F1
#
_cell.length_a   1.000
_cell.length_b   1.000
_cell.length_c   1.000
_cell.angle_alpha   90.00
_cell.angle_beta   90.00
_cell.angle_gamma   90.00
#
_symmetry.space_group_name_H-M   'P 1'
#
loop_
_entity.id
_entity.type
_entity.pdbx_description
1 polymer ?
#
loop_
_entity_poly.entity_id
_entity_poly.type
_entity_poly.pdbx_seq_one_letter_code
_entity_poly.pdbx_strand_id
1 'polypeptide(L)'
;LAISRLMLDNIDHIKAFWVMLGIPVAQIALNFGADDLDGTIVEERIMHAAGASAGRGISKQDIIKLIKDAGYIPTERDTLYNVINTF
;
A
#
# COMPACT_ATOMS: atom_id res chain seq x y z
N LEU A 1 -2.56 -1.69 13.36
CA LEU A 1 -3.55 -1.38 12.31
C LEU A 1 -4.97 -1.69 12.77
N ALA A 2 -5.29 -2.90 13.24
CA ALA A 2 -6.66 -3.23 13.64
C ALA A 2 -7.17 -2.34 14.77
N ILE A 3 -6.35 -2.12 15.80
CA ILE A 3 -6.67 -1.17 16.89
C ILE A 3 -6.86 0.24 16.34
N SER A 4 -5.99 0.69 15.42
CA SER A 4 -6.11 2.01 14.78
C SER A 4 -7.44 2.13 14.03
N ARG A 5 -7.87 1.09 13.31
CA ARG A 5 -9.15 1.06 12.60
C ARG A 5 -10.35 1.12 13.55
N LEU A 6 -10.23 0.53 14.74
CA LEU A 6 -11.27 0.58 15.77
C LEU A 6 -11.31 1.92 16.53
N MET A 7 -10.17 2.62 16.62
CA MET A 7 -10.04 3.82 17.47
C MET A 7 -10.12 5.14 16.70
N LEU A 8 -9.76 5.14 15.43
CA LEU A 8 -9.77 6.33 14.58
C LEU A 8 -11.03 6.32 13.72
N ASP A 9 -12.19 6.53 14.37
CA ASP A 9 -13.51 6.56 13.71
C ASP A 9 -13.72 7.76 12.76
N ASN A 10 -12.80 8.72 12.78
CA ASN A 10 -12.79 9.94 11.97
C ASN A 10 -11.68 9.97 10.91
N ILE A 11 -10.96 8.85 10.71
CA ILE A 11 -9.94 8.70 9.67
C ILE A 11 -10.40 7.63 8.70
N ASP A 12 -10.79 8.07 7.50
CA ASP A 12 -11.35 7.18 6.47
C ASP A 12 -10.35 6.10 6.03
N HIS A 13 -9.08 6.49 5.83
CA HIS A 13 -8.08 5.63 5.20
C HIS A 13 -6.87 5.36 6.09
N ILE A 14 -6.46 4.10 6.19
CA ILE A 14 -5.25 3.68 6.88
C ILE A 14 -4.27 3.11 5.87
N LYS A 15 -3.11 3.76 5.79
CA LYS A 15 -2.05 3.45 4.85
C LYS A 15 -1.12 2.33 5.36
N ALA A 16 -0.87 1.35 4.51
CA ALA A 16 0.21 0.38 4.63
C ALA A 16 1.33 0.76 3.65
N PHE A 17 2.37 1.44 4.15
CA PHE A 17 3.50 1.87 3.33
C PHE A 17 4.54 0.75 3.20
N TRP A 18 4.55 0.05 2.06
CA TRP A 18 5.31 -1.20 1.91
C TRP A 18 6.83 -0.99 1.95
N VAL A 19 7.33 0.20 1.61
CA VAL A 19 8.77 0.51 1.63
C VAL A 19 9.32 0.42 3.06
N MET A 20 8.52 0.81 4.07
CA MET A 20 8.91 0.70 5.48
C MET A 20 8.53 -0.65 6.10
N LEU A 21 7.36 -1.19 5.74
CA LEU A 21 6.84 -2.42 6.34
C LEU A 21 7.44 -3.70 5.74
N GLY A 22 7.91 -3.63 4.49
CA GLY A 22 8.13 -4.79 3.64
C GLY A 22 6.83 -5.34 3.05
N ILE A 23 6.92 -5.98 1.88
CA ILE A 23 5.78 -6.54 1.15
C ILE A 23 4.93 -7.51 2.00
N PRO A 24 5.50 -8.50 2.71
CA PRO A 24 4.69 -9.48 3.44
C PRO A 24 3.82 -8.82 4.53
N VAL A 25 4.39 -7.87 5.28
CA VAL A 25 3.67 -7.16 6.34
C VAL A 25 2.63 -6.22 5.74
N ALA A 26 2.96 -5.53 4.65
CA ALA A 26 2.02 -4.64 3.97
C ALA A 26 0.82 -5.39 3.34
N GLN A 27 1.02 -6.63 2.88
CA GLN A 27 -0.08 -7.47 2.41
C GLN A 27 -0.96 -7.96 3.57
N ILE A 28 -0.35 -8.41 4.67
CA ILE A 28 -1.10 -8.81 5.88
C ILE A 28 -1.88 -7.62 6.44
N ALA A 29 -1.30 -6.42 6.42
CA ALA A 29 -1.93 -5.19 6.89
C ALA A 29 -3.33 -4.92 6.30
N LEU A 30 -3.59 -5.34 5.07
CA LEU A 30 -4.91 -5.24 4.42
C LEU A 30 -5.99 -5.97 5.22
N ASN A 31 -5.66 -7.12 5.79
CA ASN A 31 -6.56 -7.92 6.64
C ASN A 31 -6.71 -7.37 8.06
N PHE A 32 -5.88 -6.39 8.45
CA PHE A 32 -5.87 -5.79 9.77
C PHE A 32 -6.22 -4.31 9.74
N GLY A 33 -7.02 -3.88 8.76
CA GLY A 33 -7.66 -2.56 8.75
C GLY A 33 -6.96 -1.49 7.92
N ALA A 34 -5.87 -1.80 7.21
CA ALA A 34 -5.38 -0.93 6.15
C ALA A 34 -6.21 -1.13 4.87
N ASP A 35 -6.47 -0.06 4.14
CA ASP A 35 -7.17 -0.08 2.85
C ASP A 35 -6.35 0.59 1.74
N ASP A 36 -5.26 1.28 2.11
CA ASP A 36 -4.38 1.99 1.18
C ASP A 36 -2.98 1.38 1.17
N LEU A 37 -2.69 0.53 0.17
CA LEU A 37 -1.36 -0.03 -0.06
C LEU A 37 -0.52 0.94 -0.90
N ASP A 38 0.46 1.60 -0.27
CA ASP A 38 1.20 2.70 -0.88
C ASP A 38 2.71 2.45 -0.94
N GLY A 39 3.36 3.14 -1.86
CA GLY A 39 4.77 3.05 -2.20
C GLY A 39 5.00 2.72 -3.66
N THR A 40 4.11 3.09 -4.58
CA THR A 40 4.29 2.85 -6.03
C THR A 40 5.50 3.64 -6.53
N ILE A 41 6.69 3.04 -6.42
CA ILE A 41 7.93 3.69 -6.81
C ILE A 41 8.35 3.06 -8.14
N VAL A 42 7.97 3.73 -9.23
CA VAL A 42 8.31 3.32 -10.61
C VAL A 42 9.83 3.27 -10.81
N GLU A 43 10.59 4.06 -10.07
CA GLU A 43 12.05 3.96 -9.93
C GLU A 43 12.47 4.58 -8.59
N GLU A 44 13.10 3.80 -7.72
CA GLU A 44 13.45 4.26 -6.37
C GLU A 44 14.74 5.08 -6.39
N ARG A 45 14.65 6.29 -6.96
CA ARG A 45 15.79 7.21 -7.03
C ARG A 45 16.02 7.95 -5.71
N ILE A 46 14.99 8.14 -4.87
CA ILE A 46 15.05 9.02 -3.69
C ILE A 46 15.65 8.32 -2.46
N MET A 47 15.13 7.15 -2.07
CA MET A 47 15.65 6.42 -0.90
C MET A 47 17.03 5.79 -1.19
N HIS A 48 17.26 5.34 -2.42
CA HIS A 48 18.61 4.94 -2.87
C HIS A 48 19.61 6.10 -2.83
N ALA A 49 19.19 7.34 -3.17
CA ALA A 49 20.04 8.52 -3.01
C ALA A 49 20.29 8.90 -1.54
N ALA A 50 19.35 8.54 -0.65
CA ALA A 50 19.50 8.69 0.81
C ALA A 50 20.28 7.55 1.49
N GLY A 51 20.86 6.63 0.71
CA GLY A 51 21.71 5.54 1.22
C GLY A 51 20.94 4.33 1.75
N ALA A 52 19.63 4.26 1.55
CA ALA A 52 18.84 3.07 1.89
C ALA A 52 19.03 1.98 0.84
N SER A 53 19.26 0.75 1.29
CA SER A 53 19.36 -0.47 0.46
C SER A 53 18.00 -0.93 -0.09
N ALA A 54 17.04 -0.03 -0.27
CA ALA A 54 15.68 -0.39 -0.59
C ALA A 54 15.63 -1.02 -1.99
N GLY A 55 15.03 -2.21 -2.04
CA GLY A 55 15.04 -3.10 -3.19
C GLY A 55 14.37 -2.50 -4.41
N ARG A 56 14.62 -3.12 -5.57
CA ARG A 56 13.96 -2.83 -6.86
C ARG A 56 12.48 -2.51 -6.63
N GLY A 57 12.03 -1.37 -7.14
CA GLY A 57 10.64 -0.92 -7.00
C GLY A 57 9.65 -2.01 -7.40
N ILE A 58 8.46 -1.99 -6.79
CA ILE A 58 7.38 -2.91 -7.13
C ILE A 58 6.59 -2.40 -8.34
N SER A 59 6.26 -3.27 -9.28
CA SER A 59 5.46 -2.88 -10.45
C SER A 59 3.98 -2.70 -10.08
N LYS A 60 3.22 -1.96 -10.90
CA LYS A 60 1.75 -1.85 -10.78
C LYS A 60 1.08 -3.24 -10.78
N GLN A 61 1.56 -4.16 -11.62
CA GLN A 61 1.01 -5.51 -11.72
C GLN A 61 1.26 -6.34 -10.46
N ASP A 62 2.42 -6.18 -9.83
CA ASP A 62 2.72 -6.86 -8.57
C ASP A 62 1.85 -6.34 -7.43
N ILE A 63 1.59 -5.03 -7.36
CA ILE A 63 0.64 -4.46 -6.38
C ILE A 63 -0.77 -5.01 -6.59
N ILE A 64 -1.25 -5.02 -7.84
CA ILE A 64 -2.55 -5.60 -8.19
C ILE A 64 -2.63 -7.06 -7.71
N LYS A 65 -1.58 -7.85 -8.00
CA LYS A 65 -1.52 -9.24 -7.57
C LYS A 65 -1.51 -9.37 -6.04
N LEU A 66 -0.72 -8.58 -5.33
CA LEU A 66 -0.66 -8.61 -3.86
C LEU A 66 -2.03 -8.36 -3.22
N ILE A 67 -2.78 -7.37 -3.74
CA ILE A 67 -4.09 -7.03 -3.22
C ILE A 67 -5.10 -8.16 -3.53
N LYS A 68 -5.06 -8.74 -4.74
CA LYS A 68 -5.90 -9.91 -5.11
C LYS A 68 -5.59 -11.13 -4.27
N ASP A 69 -4.32 -11.44 -4.07
CA ASP A 69 -3.85 -12.57 -3.26
C ASP A 69 -4.26 -12.40 -1.78
N ALA A 70 -4.45 -11.16 -1.32
CA ALA A 70 -5.00 -10.85 0.00
C ALA A 70 -6.54 -10.93 0.08
N GLY A 71 -7.23 -11.23 -1.04
CA GLY A 71 -8.69 -11.36 -1.11
C GLY A 71 -9.46 -10.07 -1.35
N TYR A 72 -8.79 -8.99 -1.74
CA TYR A 72 -9.39 -7.66 -1.94
C TYR A 72 -9.43 -7.25 -3.43
N ILE A 73 -10.20 -6.19 -3.71
CA ILE A 73 -10.35 -5.62 -5.04
C ILE A 73 -9.34 -4.47 -5.21
N PRO A 74 -8.30 -4.63 -6.06
CA PRO A 74 -7.34 -3.57 -6.33
C PRO A 74 -8.00 -2.40 -7.03
N THR A 75 -7.80 -1.21 -6.47
CA THR A 75 -8.43 0.02 -6.94
C THR A 75 -7.38 1.11 -7.09
N GLU A 76 -7.29 1.69 -8.28
CA GLU A 76 -6.48 2.89 -8.53
C GLU A 76 -7.31 4.12 -8.20
N ARG A 77 -6.72 5.03 -7.44
CA ARG A 77 -7.38 6.19 -6.86
C ARG A 77 -6.67 7.49 -7.19
N ASP A 78 -7.42 8.59 -7.17
CA ASP A 78 -6.83 9.93 -7.17
C ASP A 78 -6.35 10.37 -5.76
N THR A 79 -5.96 11.63 -5.63
CA THR A 79 -5.51 12.23 -4.35
C THR A 79 -6.63 12.37 -3.32
N LEU A 80 -7.89 12.35 -3.74
CA LEU A 80 -9.08 12.45 -2.91
C LEU A 80 -9.76 11.08 -2.70
N TYR A 81 -9.08 9.99 -3.06
CA TYR A 81 -9.58 8.61 -2.97
C TYR A 81 -10.77 8.29 -3.88
N ASN A 82 -11.04 9.11 -4.91
CA ASN A 82 -12.01 8.74 -5.94
C ASN A 82 -11.46 7.57 -6.77
N VAL A 83 -12.34 6.62 -7.10
CA VAL A 83 -11.99 5.46 -7.93
C VAL A 83 -11.76 5.90 -9.38
N ILE A 84 -10.55 5.66 -9.88
CA ILE A 84 -10.21 5.86 -11.30
C ILE A 84 -10.42 4.55 -12.07
N ASN A 85 -9.91 3.44 -11.55
CA ASN A 85 -10.00 2.10 -12.16
C ASN A 85 -10.05 1.01 -11.10
N THR A 86 -10.61 -0.13 -11.48
CA THR A 86 -10.66 -1.37 -10.68
C THR A 86 -10.08 -2.53 -11.49
N PHE A 87 -9.33 -3.44 -10.86
CA PHE A 87 -8.57 -4.50 -11.54
C PHE A 87 -8.94 -5.93 -11.16
#